data_AF-A0A2G9PML1-F1
#
_entry.id   AF-A0A2G9PML1-F1
#
_cell.length_a   1.000
_cell.length_b   1.000
_cell.length_c   1.000
_cell.angle_alpha   90.00
_cell.angle_beta   90.00
_cell.angle_gamma   90.00
#
_symmetry.space_group_name_H-M   'P 1'
#
loop_
_entity.id
_entity.type
_entity.pdbx_description
1 polymer ?
#
loop_
_entity_poly.entity_id
_entity_poly.type
_entity_poly.pdbx_seq_one_letter_code
_entity_poly.pdbx_strand_id
1 'polypeptide(L)'
;MLKGASQLANRESLSMIMVDFSYDGEIFNLDKVYYASEIEKNDWKVFLPVEEIKEQIMIMYLDIYGNEYREVKIVKDFRRKQ
;
A
#
# COMPACT_ATOMS: atom_id res chain seq x y z
N MET A 1 15.95 13.74 7.10
CA MET A 1 14.77 13.77 7.98
C MET A 1 14.73 12.49 8.81
N LEU A 2 14.42 12.61 10.12
CA LEU A 2 14.51 11.52 11.10
C LEU A 2 13.29 10.58 10.99
N LYS A 3 13.54 9.28 10.83
CA LYS A 3 12.54 8.20 10.84
C LYS A 3 11.88 8.11 12.23
N GLY A 4 10.84 8.89 12.50
CA GLY A 4 10.05 8.75 13.73
C GLY A 4 9.12 9.91 14.08
N ALA A 5 9.43 11.14 13.68
CA ALA A 5 8.69 12.31 14.15
C ALA A 5 7.36 12.62 13.42
N SER A 6 7.01 11.90 12.34
CA SER A 6 5.91 12.30 11.43
C SER A 6 4.88 11.22 11.09
N GLN A 7 4.74 10.13 11.87
CA GLN A 7 3.81 9.04 11.50
C GLN A 7 2.35 9.48 11.33
N LEU A 8 1.92 10.56 11.97
CA LEU A 8 0.61 11.20 11.75
C LEU A 8 0.62 12.19 10.57
N ALA A 9 1.67 13.01 10.44
CA ALA A 9 1.76 14.02 9.37
C ALA A 9 1.84 13.40 7.96
N ASN A 10 2.30 12.14 7.82
CA ASN A 10 2.36 11.46 6.52
C ASN A 10 1.01 10.91 6.05
N ARG A 11 -0.01 10.82 6.92
CA ARG A 11 -1.33 10.27 6.54
C ARG A 11 -2.18 11.31 5.82
N GLU A 12 -2.12 12.56 6.28
CA GLU A 12 -2.88 13.68 5.70
C GLU A 12 -2.50 13.95 4.24
N SER A 13 -1.27 13.63 3.85
CA SER A 13 -0.82 13.77 2.47
C SER A 13 -1.14 12.56 1.59
N LEU A 14 -1.58 11.42 2.14
CA LEU A 14 -1.90 10.24 1.34
C LEU A 14 -3.06 10.56 0.40
N SER A 15 -2.91 10.24 -0.87
CA SER A 15 -3.96 10.36 -1.89
C SER A 15 -4.63 9.00 -2.14
N MET A 16 -3.82 7.99 -2.47
CA MET A 16 -4.31 6.65 -2.76
C MET A 16 -3.23 5.59 -2.59
N ILE A 17 -3.67 4.34 -2.43
CA ILE A 17 -2.84 3.14 -2.51
C ILE A 17 -3.31 2.33 -3.73
N MET A 18 -2.38 2.00 -4.60
CA MET A 18 -2.59 1.16 -5.78
C MET A 18 -1.92 -0.19 -5.57
N VAL A 19 -2.58 -1.27 -6.00
CA VAL A 19 -2.14 -2.65 -5.76
C VAL A 19 -2.19 -3.46 -7.05
N ASP A 20 -1.13 -4.24 -7.27
CA ASP A 20 -1.04 -5.34 -8.23
C ASP A 20 -0.75 -6.62 -7.42
N PHE A 21 -1.72 -7.54 -7.35
CA PHE A 21 -1.64 -8.77 -6.57
C PHE A 21 -0.81 -9.87 -7.26
N SER A 22 -0.48 -9.69 -8.54
CA SER A 22 0.22 -10.68 -9.35
C SER A 22 1.46 -10.15 -10.04
N TYR A 23 2.09 -9.14 -9.44
CA TYR A 23 3.24 -8.44 -10.00
C TYR A 23 4.38 -9.38 -10.37
N ASP A 24 4.79 -9.37 -11.64
CA ASP A 24 5.80 -10.27 -12.19
C ASP A 24 7.25 -9.76 -12.03
N GLY A 25 7.44 -8.54 -11.52
CA GLY A 25 8.75 -7.90 -11.42
C GLY A 25 9.06 -6.94 -12.57
N GLU A 26 8.18 -6.84 -13.56
CA GLU A 26 8.39 -6.03 -14.77
C GLU A 26 7.32 -4.96 -14.90
N ILE A 27 6.05 -5.35 -15.06
CA ILE A 27 4.95 -4.43 -15.40
C ILE A 27 3.96 -4.35 -14.24
N PHE A 28 3.68 -3.13 -13.79
CA PHE A 28 2.63 -2.88 -12.80
C PHE A 28 1.26 -2.93 -13.48
N ASN A 29 0.50 -3.98 -13.21
CA ASN A 29 -0.88 -4.15 -13.68
C ASN A 29 -1.84 -3.80 -12.54
N LEU A 30 -2.51 -2.67 -12.67
CA LEU A 30 -3.39 -2.17 -11.61
C LEU A 30 -4.60 -3.09 -11.42
N ASP A 31 -4.68 -3.75 -10.26
CA ASP A 31 -5.83 -4.57 -9.87
C ASP A 31 -6.81 -3.78 -8.99
N LYS A 32 -6.28 -2.99 -8.04
CA LYS A 32 -7.11 -2.31 -7.03
C LYS A 32 -6.56 -0.97 -6.58
N VAL A 33 -7.47 -0.04 -6.32
CA VAL A 33 -7.18 1.28 -5.75
C VAL A 33 -7.93 1.42 -4.43
N TYR A 34 -7.26 1.98 -3.43
CA TYR A 34 -7.84 2.40 -2.16
C TYR A 34 -7.61 3.90 -1.99
N TYR A 35 -8.67 4.70 -1.97
CA TYR A 35 -8.55 6.14 -1.77
C TYR A 35 -8.35 6.48 -0.31
N ALA A 36 -7.56 7.52 -0.02
CA ALA A 36 -7.28 7.93 1.36
C ALA A 36 -8.55 8.19 2.18
N SER A 37 -9.59 8.75 1.56
CA SER A 37 -10.89 9.00 2.22
C SER A 37 -11.62 7.73 2.65
N GLU A 38 -11.40 6.61 1.97
CA GLU A 38 -11.96 5.30 2.34
C GLU A 38 -11.12 4.64 3.43
N ILE A 39 -9.79 4.76 3.31
CA ILE A 39 -8.82 4.26 4.27
C ILE A 39 -8.99 4.96 5.62
N GLU A 40 -9.19 6.29 5.61
CA GLU A 40 -9.44 7.10 6.80
C GLU A 40 -10.70 6.65 7.54
N LYS A 41 -11.80 6.41 6.82
CA LYS A 41 -13.04 5.86 7.38
C LYS A 41 -12.87 4.46 7.99
N ASN A 42 -11.80 3.74 7.61
CA ASN A 42 -11.45 2.40 8.09
C ASN A 42 -10.26 2.41 9.08
N ASP A 43 -10.10 3.50 9.86
CA ASP A 43 -9.04 3.65 10.86
C ASP A 43 -7.61 3.50 10.28
N TRP A 44 -7.41 3.98 9.05
CA TRP A 44 -6.15 3.87 8.33
C TRP A 44 -5.69 2.42 8.09
N LYS A 45 -6.64 1.53 7.78
CA LYS A 45 -6.37 0.11 7.47
C LYS A 45 -6.82 -0.24 6.06
N VAL A 46 -5.99 -1.01 5.37
CA VAL A 46 -6.29 -1.64 4.09
C VAL A 46 -6.27 -3.15 4.29
N PHE A 47 -7.29 -3.83 3.76
CA PHE A 47 -7.37 -5.29 3.76
C PHE A 47 -6.97 -5.81 2.39
N LEU A 48 -5.87 -6.56 2.34
CA LEU A 48 -5.38 -7.22 1.14
C LEU A 48 -5.75 -8.71 1.23
N PRO A 49 -6.61 -9.23 0.34
CA PRO A 49 -6.95 -10.65 0.31
C PRO A 49 -5.71 -11.47 -0.03
N VAL A 50 -5.24 -12.28 0.92
CA VAL A 50 -4.00 -13.05 0.78
C VAL A 50 -4.13 -14.08 -0.34
N GLU A 51 -5.34 -14.57 -0.59
CA GLU A 51 -5.69 -15.52 -1.64
C GLU A 51 -5.49 -14.96 -3.05
N GLU A 52 -5.53 -13.63 -3.20
CA GLU A 52 -5.29 -12.97 -4.50
C GLU A 52 -3.78 -12.78 -4.75
N ILE A 53 -2.95 -12.79 -3.70
CA ILE A 53 -1.49 -12.64 -3.85
C ILE A 53 -0.92 -13.92 -4.46
N LYS A 54 -0.36 -13.82 -5.67
CA LYS A 54 0.33 -14.94 -6.34
C LYS A 54 1.74 -15.13 -5.76
N GLU A 55 2.78 -14.75 -6.50
CA GLU A 55 4.16 -14.87 -6.05
C GLU A 55 4.57 -13.68 -5.17
N GLN A 56 4.27 -12.48 -5.65
CA GLN A 56 4.54 -11.22 -4.99
C GLN A 56 3.46 -10.18 -5.35
N ILE A 57 3.35 -9.17 -4.51
CA ILE A 57 2.42 -8.06 -4.63
C ILE A 57 3.24 -6.77 -4.73
N MET A 58 2.88 -5.87 -5.66
CA MET A 58 3.37 -4.50 -5.65
C MET A 58 2.32 -3.59 -5.01
N ILE A 59 2.75 -2.82 -4.01
CA ILE A 59 1.95 -1.79 -3.36
C ILE A 59 2.59 -0.44 -3.65
N MET A 60 1.81 0.47 -4.22
CA MET A 60 2.23 1.82 -4.55
C MET A 60 1.40 2.83 -3.77
N TYR A 61 2.09 3.70 -3.04
CA TYR A 61 1.51 4.79 -2.26
C TYR A 61 1.74 6.08 -3.03
N LEU A 62 0.67 6.83 -3.27
CA LEU A 62 0.72 8.13 -3.92
C LEU A 62 0.24 9.20 -2.94
N ASP A 63 0.99 10.29 -2.83
CA ASP A 63 0.58 11.46 -2.06
C ASP A 63 -0.14 12.51 -2.94
N ILE A 64 -0.72 13.54 -2.32
CA ILE A 64 -1.44 14.62 -3.02
C ILE A 64 -0.52 15.52 -3.88
N TYR A 65 0.79 15.42 -3.73
CA TYR A 65 1.78 16.14 -4.52
C TYR A 65 2.30 15.32 -5.70
N GLY A 66 1.87 14.05 -5.81
CA GLY A 66 2.30 13.12 -6.84
C GLY A 66 3.60 12.39 -6.52
N ASN A 67 4.11 12.45 -5.28
CA ASN A 67 5.25 11.63 -4.90
C ASN A 67 4.81 10.18 -4.74
N GLU A 68 5.65 9.27 -5.23
CA GLU A 68 5.40 7.84 -5.23
C GLU A 68 6.36 7.11 -4.29
N TYR A 69 5.81 6.21 -3.49
CA TYR A 69 6.58 5.19 -2.79
C TYR A 69 6.08 3.80 -3.20
N ARG A 70 7.00 2.89 -3.51
CA ARG A 70 6.68 1.54 -4.00
C ARG A 70 7.34 0.51 -3.11
N GLU A 71 6.63 -0.56 -2.83
CA GLU A 71 7.20 -1.76 -2.21
C GLU A 71 6.68 -3.01 -2.89
N VAL A 72 7.57 -3.99 -3.02
CA VAL A 72 7.23 -5.35 -3.44
C VAL A 72 7.32 -6.24 -2.21
N LYS A 73 6.28 -7.04 -1.98
CA LYS A 73 6.18 -7.94 -0.82
C LYS A 73 5.78 -9.33 -1.27
N ILE A 74 6.13 -10.31 -0.46
CA ILE A 74 5.58 -11.67 -0.52
C ILE A 74 4.73 -11.93 0.71
N VAL A 75 3.88 -12.96 0.69
CA VAL A 75 3.00 -13.33 1.82
C VAL A 75 3.79 -13.47 3.14
N LYS A 76 5.05 -13.94 3.07
CA LYS A 76 5.94 -14.11 4.24
C LYS A 76 6.39 -12.80 4.90
N ASP A 77 6.32 -11.67 4.19
CA ASP A 77 6.71 -10.36 4.74
C ASP A 77 5.64 -9.77 5.67
N PHE A 78 4.41 -10.28 5.60
CA PHE A 78 3.32 -9.84 6.44
C PHE A 78 3.36 -10.57 7.79
N ARG A 79 3.34 -9.80 8.89
CA ARG A 79 3.25 -10.37 10.23
C ARG A 79 1.85 -10.95 10.44
N ARG A 80 1.76 -12.24 10.78
CA ARG A 80 0.53 -12.80 11.35
C ARG A 80 0.27 -12.11 12.70
N LYS A 81 -0.86 -11.41 12.82
CA LYS A 81 -1.38 -11.09 14.16
C LYS A 81 -1.87 -12.40 14.77
N GLN A 82 -1.27 -12.78 15.90
CA GLN A 82 -1.78 -13.84 16.78
C GLN A 82 -2.97 -13.30 17.57
#